data_AF-A0A9R0Q8N0-F1
#
_entry.id   AF-A0A9R0Q8N0-F1
#
_cell.length_a   1.000
_cell.length_b   1.000
_cell.length_c   1.000
_cell.angle_alpha   90.00
_cell.angle_beta   90.00
_cell.angle_gamma   90.00
#
_symmetry.space_group_name_H-M   'P 1'
#
loop_
_entity.id
_entity.type
_entity.pdbx_description
1 polymer ?
#
loop_
_entity_poly.entity_id
_entity_poly.type
_entity_poly.pdbx_seq_one_letter_code
_entity_poly.pdbx_strand_id
1 'polypeptide(L)'
;MGRLIRARRGGEGFIISEESLPQDIQRVFYCSSNAHEAGHPARAIDDGPYGLLVFVASGVNEDLVTQFQDSTDEGYKERIVANLSNFAYDPYNYAFMRQLNILELFLDCITEPNERLVEFGVGGICNSCVDPANASVITQCGGIPLVVQCLSSPVKNTVNYALGALYYLCNPSTKNEILKPDVLRIIRDYSAAGAVNSSFSNLANAFLDKHVNS
;
A
#
# COMPACT_ATOMS: atom_id res chain seq x y z
N MET A 1 -23.76 -1.14 -10.15
CA MET A 1 -23.95 0.33 -9.99
C MET A 1 -22.77 0.83 -9.18
N GLY A 2 -21.71 1.29 -9.85
CA GLY A 2 -20.46 1.69 -9.19
C GLY A 2 -20.66 2.96 -8.38
N ARG A 3 -20.29 2.93 -7.10
CA ARG A 3 -20.42 4.09 -6.20
C ARG A 3 -19.25 5.05 -6.41
N LEU A 4 -19.57 6.35 -6.42
CA LEU A 4 -18.71 7.46 -6.80
C LEU A 4 -17.65 7.73 -5.72
N ILE A 5 -16.40 7.41 -6.04
CA ILE A 5 -15.19 7.79 -5.30
C ILE A 5 -15.04 9.32 -5.37
N ARG A 6 -15.10 10.01 -4.21
CA ARG A 6 -14.89 11.47 -4.10
C ARG A 6 -13.61 11.78 -3.34
N ALA A 7 -12.63 12.36 -4.03
CA ALA A 7 -11.42 12.91 -3.43
C ALA A 7 -11.68 14.31 -2.83
N ARG A 8 -11.36 14.55 -1.55
CA ARG A 8 -11.32 15.90 -0.94
C ARG A 8 -9.97 16.22 -0.34
N ARG A 9 -9.43 17.40 -0.65
CA ARG A 9 -8.17 17.90 -0.10
C ARG A 9 -8.34 18.30 1.37
N GLY A 10 -7.49 17.80 2.26
CA GLY A 10 -7.48 18.15 3.68
C GLY A 10 -6.06 18.14 4.26
N GLY A 11 -5.56 19.31 4.65
CA GLY A 11 -4.33 19.52 5.42
C GLY A 11 -3.02 19.11 4.73
N GLU A 12 -2.86 17.82 4.46
CA GLU A 12 -1.65 17.18 3.93
C GLU A 12 -1.94 16.07 2.89
N GLY A 13 -3.19 15.92 2.40
CA GLY A 13 -3.50 14.91 1.37
C GLY A 13 -4.93 14.97 0.81
N PHE A 14 -5.26 14.04 -0.09
CA PHE A 14 -6.61 13.82 -0.65
C PHE A 14 -7.31 12.62 0.04
N ILE A 15 -8.58 12.79 0.39
CA ILE A 15 -9.44 11.81 1.07
C ILE A 15 -10.42 11.22 0.06
N ILE A 16 -10.38 9.92 -0.21
CA ILE A 16 -11.41 9.22 -0.97
C ILE A 16 -12.26 8.34 -0.04
N SER A 17 -13.56 8.58 -0.07
CA SER A 17 -14.56 7.93 0.77
C SER A 17 -15.26 6.79 0.02
N GLU A 18 -15.13 5.55 0.51
CA GLU A 18 -16.09 4.47 0.27
C GLU A 18 -17.03 4.38 1.47
N GLU A 19 -18.33 4.58 1.23
CA GLU A 19 -19.38 4.85 2.23
C GLU A 19 -19.54 3.76 3.32
N SER A 20 -18.96 2.57 3.13
CA SER A 20 -19.09 1.41 4.02
C SER A 20 -17.88 1.11 4.91
N LEU A 21 -16.75 1.81 4.77
CA LEU A 21 -15.61 1.67 5.67
C LEU A 21 -15.61 2.80 6.71
N PRO A 22 -15.35 2.52 8.00
CA PRO A 22 -15.27 3.57 9.01
C PRO A 22 -14.16 4.58 8.67
N GLN A 23 -14.40 5.87 8.99
CA GLN A 23 -13.63 7.05 8.53
C GLN A 23 -12.14 7.05 8.91
N ASP A 24 -11.76 6.18 9.83
CA ASP A 24 -10.42 5.92 10.35
C ASP A 24 -9.59 5.00 9.45
N ILE A 25 -10.23 4.05 8.76
CA ILE A 25 -9.61 3.17 7.77
C ILE A 25 -9.46 3.89 6.43
N GLN A 26 -10.35 4.85 6.16
CA GLN A 26 -10.26 5.74 4.99
C GLN A 26 -9.05 6.68 5.01
N ARG A 27 -8.34 6.83 6.15
CA ARG A 27 -7.28 7.82 6.38
C ARG A 27 -5.84 7.33 6.14
N VAL A 28 -5.62 6.05 5.82
CA VAL A 28 -4.26 5.46 5.80
C VAL A 28 -3.57 5.59 4.43
N PHE A 29 -4.30 5.96 3.39
CA PHE A 29 -3.86 5.79 2.00
C PHE A 29 -3.33 7.08 1.37
N TYR A 30 -2.18 7.53 1.85
CA TYR A 30 -1.26 8.39 1.11
C TYR A 30 0.15 8.19 1.66
N CYS A 31 1.10 7.82 0.81
CA CYS A 31 2.51 7.80 1.16
C CYS A 31 2.99 9.26 1.26
N SER A 32 2.84 9.87 2.43
CA SER A 32 3.39 11.20 2.72
C SER A 32 4.90 11.08 2.92
N SER A 33 5.65 11.01 1.83
CA SER A 33 7.09 11.21 1.86
C SER A 33 7.45 12.48 1.10
N ASN A 34 7.55 13.56 1.86
CA ASN A 34 8.32 14.77 1.60
C ASN A 34 8.44 15.21 0.12
N ALA A 35 7.35 15.74 -0.44
CA ALA A 35 7.42 16.58 -1.64
C ALA A 35 8.25 17.87 -1.44
N HIS A 36 8.71 18.16 -0.21
CA HIS A 36 9.37 19.41 0.16
C HIS A 36 10.90 19.36 0.17
N GLU A 37 11.53 18.17 0.11
CA GLU A 37 13.00 18.04 0.18
C GLU A 37 13.66 17.68 -1.16
N ALA A 38 12.88 17.32 -2.18
CA ALA A 38 13.39 17.27 -3.55
C ALA A 38 13.35 18.70 -4.09
N GLY A 39 14.47 19.41 -4.09
CA GLY A 39 14.63 20.76 -4.66
C GLY A 39 14.45 20.83 -6.18
N HIS A 40 13.51 20.09 -6.76
CA HIS A 40 13.06 20.12 -8.15
C HIS A 40 11.52 20.09 -8.14
N PRO A 41 10.84 20.91 -8.95
CA PRO A 41 9.44 21.25 -8.75
C PRO A 41 8.54 20.05 -9.02
N ALA A 42 8.14 19.34 -7.97
CA ALA A 42 6.88 18.60 -7.93
C ALA A 42 5.73 19.63 -7.94
N ARG A 43 5.62 20.38 -9.04
CA ARG A 43 4.47 21.24 -9.28
C ARG A 43 3.28 20.31 -9.44
N ALA A 44 2.30 20.52 -8.57
CA ALA A 44 0.94 20.01 -8.68
C ALA A 44 0.51 19.89 -10.15
N ILE A 45 0.40 18.66 -10.64
CA ILE A 45 -0.32 18.38 -11.88
C ILE A 45 -1.73 17.98 -11.47
N ASP A 46 -2.45 18.98 -10.97
CA ASP A 46 -3.88 18.95 -10.69
C ASP A 46 -4.59 19.70 -11.83
N ASP A 47 -4.53 19.13 -13.05
CA ASP A 47 -5.28 19.62 -14.21
C ASP A 47 -5.76 18.44 -15.07
N GLY A 48 -6.79 17.75 -14.58
CA GLY A 48 -7.69 16.93 -15.40
C GLY A 48 -7.49 15.40 -15.37
N PRO A 49 -8.53 14.62 -15.78
CA PRO A 49 -8.65 13.17 -15.57
C PRO A 49 -7.67 12.29 -16.37
N TYR A 50 -6.68 12.89 -17.03
CA TYR A 50 -5.67 12.21 -17.85
C TYR A 50 -4.23 12.69 -17.58
N GLY A 51 -4.02 13.57 -16.59
CA GLY A 51 -2.71 14.20 -16.31
C GLY A 51 -1.65 13.28 -15.70
N LEU A 52 -2.05 12.14 -15.10
CA LEU A 52 -1.11 11.16 -14.53
C LEU A 52 -0.46 10.28 -15.61
N LEU A 53 -1.09 10.17 -16.79
CA LEU A 53 -0.60 9.31 -17.87
C LEU A 53 0.48 9.96 -18.75
N VAL A 54 0.68 11.27 -18.70
CA VAL A 54 1.60 11.94 -19.65
C VAL A 54 3.08 11.73 -19.28
N PHE A 55 3.43 11.47 -18.03
CA PHE A 55 4.81 11.08 -17.68
C PHE A 55 5.11 9.61 -18.00
N VAL A 56 4.09 8.75 -17.93
CA VAL A 56 4.21 7.32 -18.21
C VAL A 56 4.14 7.02 -19.72
N ALA A 57 3.50 7.89 -20.52
CA ALA A 57 3.38 7.74 -21.98
C ALA A 57 4.47 8.45 -22.81
N SER A 58 5.35 9.25 -22.21
CA SER A 58 6.41 9.98 -22.94
C SER A 58 7.71 9.19 -23.17
N GLY A 59 7.71 7.86 -23.04
CA GLY A 59 8.87 7.01 -23.37
C GLY A 59 9.80 6.65 -22.19
N VAL A 60 9.33 6.78 -20.94
CA VAL A 60 10.07 6.39 -19.71
C VAL A 60 9.45 5.15 -19.06
N ASN A 61 8.85 4.25 -19.85
CA ASN A 61 8.08 3.13 -19.31
C ASN A 61 8.83 1.78 -19.36
N GLU A 62 9.90 1.68 -20.15
CA GLU A 62 10.74 0.47 -20.17
C GLU A 62 11.88 0.50 -19.14
N ASP A 63 11.99 1.58 -18.35
CA ASP A 63 13.24 1.86 -17.65
C ASP A 63 13.08 2.25 -16.18
N LEU A 64 11.90 2.36 -15.59
CA LEU A 64 11.79 2.66 -14.14
C LEU A 64 12.16 1.46 -13.26
N VAL A 65 11.75 0.26 -13.64
CA VAL A 65 12.15 -0.99 -12.95
C VAL A 65 13.64 -1.25 -13.19
N THR A 66 14.12 -1.07 -14.42
CA THR A 66 15.54 -1.17 -14.78
C THR A 66 16.38 -0.13 -14.05
N GLN A 67 15.98 1.14 -14.02
CA GLN A 67 16.65 2.19 -13.25
C GLN A 67 16.62 1.93 -11.75
N PHE A 68 15.55 1.34 -11.22
CA PHE A 68 15.53 0.91 -9.81
C PHE A 68 16.58 -0.18 -9.56
N GLN A 69 16.66 -1.18 -10.44
CA GLN A 69 17.61 -2.31 -10.34
C GLN A 69 19.07 -1.88 -10.56
N ASP A 70 19.32 -0.95 -11.48
CA ASP A 70 20.66 -0.49 -11.87
C ASP A 70 21.17 0.66 -10.98
N SER A 71 20.28 1.33 -10.24
CA SER A 71 20.66 2.41 -9.33
C SER A 71 21.35 1.87 -8.07
N THR A 72 22.43 2.54 -7.68
CA THR A 72 23.05 2.38 -6.35
C THR A 72 22.64 3.51 -5.39
N ASP A 73 21.88 4.49 -5.87
CA ASP A 73 21.34 5.59 -5.07
C ASP A 73 20.02 5.15 -4.43
N GLU A 74 20.08 4.91 -3.12
CA GLU A 74 18.94 4.53 -2.28
C GLU A 74 17.85 5.61 -2.23
N GLY A 75 18.22 6.90 -2.22
CA GLY A 75 17.26 8.00 -2.23
C GLY A 75 16.49 8.09 -3.55
N TYR A 76 17.12 7.71 -4.67
CA TYR A 76 16.44 7.60 -5.96
C TYR A 76 15.47 6.41 -5.99
N LYS A 77 15.89 5.25 -5.48
CA LYS A 77 15.04 4.07 -5.33
C LYS A 77 13.80 4.35 -4.48
N GLU A 78 13.99 5.00 -3.33
CA GLU A 78 12.91 5.43 -2.44
C GLU A 78 11.86 6.26 -3.18
N ARG A 79 12.29 7.25 -3.98
CA ARG A 79 11.39 8.11 -4.76
C ARG A 79 10.62 7.34 -5.83
N ILE A 80 11.26 6.39 -6.50
CA ILE A 80 10.59 5.54 -7.49
C ILE A 80 9.49 4.73 -6.81
N VAL A 81 9.79 4.03 -5.72
CA VAL A 81 8.83 3.14 -5.06
C VAL A 81 7.70 3.93 -4.43
N ALA A 82 7.98 5.10 -3.84
CA ALA A 82 6.96 6.00 -3.32
C ALA A 82 5.97 6.43 -4.42
N ASN A 83 6.47 6.81 -5.59
CA ASN A 83 5.63 7.19 -6.73
C ASN A 83 4.80 6.01 -7.24
N LEU A 84 5.42 4.84 -7.42
CA LEU A 84 4.71 3.62 -7.83
C LEU A 84 3.60 3.24 -6.83
N SER A 85 3.88 3.39 -5.53
CA SER A 85 2.91 3.12 -4.45
C SER A 85 1.72 4.08 -4.50
N ASN A 86 1.95 5.35 -4.80
CA ASN A 86 0.88 6.32 -5.00
C ASN A 86 0.06 6.02 -6.26
N PHE A 87 0.69 5.55 -7.34
CA PHE A 87 -0.02 5.11 -8.54
C PHE A 87 -0.86 3.84 -8.30
N ALA A 88 -0.45 2.99 -7.37
CA ALA A 88 -1.16 1.77 -6.99
C ALA A 88 -2.50 2.03 -6.31
N TYR A 89 -2.85 3.29 -6.07
CA TYR A 89 -4.15 3.67 -5.56
C TYR A 89 -5.25 3.61 -6.64
N ASP A 90 -4.92 3.85 -7.92
CA ASP A 90 -5.91 3.92 -8.99
C ASP A 90 -6.10 2.55 -9.69
N PRO A 91 -7.33 1.98 -9.70
CA PRO A 91 -7.60 0.73 -10.40
C PRO A 91 -7.26 0.72 -11.90
N TYR A 92 -7.24 1.89 -12.55
CA TYR A 92 -6.80 2.00 -13.94
C TYR A 92 -5.37 1.47 -14.15
N ASN A 93 -4.52 1.61 -13.12
CA ASN A 93 -3.11 1.23 -13.19
C ASN A 93 -2.86 -0.26 -12.93
N TYR A 94 -3.84 -1.01 -12.41
CA TYR A 94 -3.62 -2.40 -11.96
C TYR A 94 -3.20 -3.35 -13.07
N ALA A 95 -3.78 -3.20 -14.27
CA ALA A 95 -3.38 -4.01 -15.41
C ALA A 95 -1.91 -3.75 -15.81
N PHE A 96 -1.50 -2.49 -15.83
CA PHE A 96 -0.12 -2.09 -16.12
C PHE A 96 0.85 -2.57 -15.03
N MET A 97 0.44 -2.50 -13.75
CA MET A 97 1.26 -2.99 -12.64
C MET A 97 1.60 -4.46 -12.76
N ARG A 98 0.64 -5.28 -13.17
CA ARG A 98 0.88 -6.70 -13.44
C ARG A 98 1.74 -6.93 -14.68
N GLN A 99 1.57 -6.12 -15.73
CA GLN A 99 2.37 -6.24 -16.95
C GLN A 99 3.85 -5.86 -16.74
N LEU A 100 4.10 -4.89 -15.85
CA LEU A 100 5.43 -4.36 -15.54
C LEU A 100 6.07 -5.01 -14.30
N ASN A 101 5.47 -6.07 -13.76
CA ASN A 101 5.92 -6.77 -12.54
C ASN A 101 6.15 -5.82 -11.34
N ILE A 102 5.33 -4.78 -11.21
CA ILE A 102 5.45 -3.78 -10.13
C ILE A 102 5.07 -4.40 -8.77
N LEU A 103 4.18 -5.40 -8.77
CA LEU A 103 3.77 -6.07 -7.53
C LEU A 103 4.94 -6.86 -6.93
N GLU A 104 5.71 -7.53 -7.77
CA GLU A 104 6.92 -8.26 -7.45
C GLU A 104 8.00 -7.29 -6.95
N LEU A 105 8.19 -6.15 -7.63
CA LEU A 105 9.10 -5.10 -7.17
C LEU A 105 8.74 -4.59 -5.76
N PHE A 106 7.46 -4.44 -5.44
CA PHE A 106 7.06 -4.10 -4.07
C PHE A 106 7.41 -5.18 -3.05
N LEU A 107 7.29 -6.46 -3.41
CA LEU A 107 7.70 -7.57 -2.55
C LEU A 107 9.22 -7.58 -2.34
N ASP A 108 10.00 -7.33 -3.38
CA ASP A 108 11.46 -7.21 -3.29
C ASP A 108 11.83 -6.07 -2.32
N CYS A 109 11.17 -4.92 -2.42
CA CYS A 109 11.37 -3.78 -1.52
C CYS A 109 11.09 -4.09 -0.05
N ILE A 110 10.17 -5.01 0.24
CA ILE A 110 9.87 -5.44 1.62
C ILE A 110 11.02 -6.28 2.22
N THR A 111 11.89 -6.86 1.37
CA THR A 111 13.05 -7.65 1.82
C THR A 111 14.32 -6.83 1.98
N GLU A 112 14.32 -5.57 1.52
CA GLU A 112 15.44 -4.67 1.63
C GLU A 112 15.70 -4.21 3.07
N PRO A 113 16.95 -3.91 3.46
CA PRO A 113 17.26 -3.38 4.78
C PRO A 113 16.81 -1.92 4.95
N ASN A 114 16.48 -1.22 3.87
CA ASN A 114 16.05 0.17 3.89
C ASN A 114 14.58 0.27 4.35
N GLU A 115 14.36 0.79 5.57
CA GLU A 115 13.02 0.92 6.17
C GLU A 115 12.03 1.71 5.30
N ARG A 116 12.49 2.68 4.50
CA ARG A 116 11.63 3.43 3.56
C ARG A 116 11.20 2.60 2.37
N LEU A 117 12.09 1.78 1.81
CA LEU A 117 11.72 0.84 0.76
C LEU A 117 10.70 -0.18 1.27
N VAL A 118 10.88 -0.66 2.51
CA VAL A 118 9.92 -1.55 3.15
C VAL A 118 8.56 -0.86 3.32
N GLU A 119 8.54 0.37 3.86
CA GLU A 119 7.31 1.15 4.05
C GLU A 119 6.56 1.38 2.73
N PHE A 120 7.26 1.81 1.69
CA PHE A 120 6.63 2.05 0.38
C PHE A 120 6.22 0.75 -0.29
N GLY A 121 7.05 -0.30 -0.23
CA GLY A 121 6.71 -1.62 -0.76
C GLY A 121 5.40 -2.15 -0.19
N VAL A 122 5.27 -2.21 1.15
CA VAL A 122 4.01 -2.64 1.77
C VAL A 122 2.86 -1.66 1.50
N GLY A 123 3.14 -0.37 1.37
CA GLY A 123 2.15 0.65 0.97
C GLY A 123 1.58 0.40 -0.43
N GLY A 124 2.43 0.11 -1.40
CA GLY A 124 2.04 -0.25 -2.77
C GLY A 124 1.22 -1.54 -2.84
N ILE A 125 1.63 -2.56 -2.08
CA ILE A 125 0.84 -3.80 -1.89
C ILE A 125 -0.54 -3.47 -1.31
N CYS A 126 -0.58 -2.69 -0.24
CA CYS A 126 -1.84 -2.34 0.42
C CYS A 126 -2.80 -1.59 -0.51
N ASN A 127 -2.28 -0.68 -1.34
CA ASN A 127 -3.08 0.10 -2.29
C ASN A 127 -3.62 -0.73 -3.47
N SER A 128 -2.88 -1.76 -3.89
CA SER A 128 -3.22 -2.58 -5.06
C SER A 128 -3.99 -3.85 -4.74
N CYS A 129 -3.88 -4.40 -3.53
CA CYS A 129 -4.44 -5.71 -3.16
C CYS A 129 -5.97 -5.73 -2.96
N VAL A 130 -6.64 -4.58 -3.08
CA VAL A 130 -8.11 -4.53 -3.15
C VAL A 130 -8.63 -5.22 -4.43
N ASP A 131 -7.84 -5.24 -5.50
CA ASP A 131 -8.13 -5.98 -6.73
C ASP A 131 -7.79 -7.47 -6.57
N PRO A 132 -8.75 -8.39 -6.79
CA PRO A 132 -8.50 -9.82 -6.66
C PRO A 132 -7.39 -10.36 -7.57
N ALA A 133 -7.20 -9.78 -8.77
CA ALA A 133 -6.14 -10.23 -9.67
C ALA A 133 -4.76 -9.84 -9.13
N ASN A 134 -4.60 -8.62 -8.61
CA ASN A 134 -3.38 -8.21 -7.90
C ASN A 134 -3.15 -9.07 -6.64
N ALA A 135 -4.18 -9.25 -5.81
CA ALA A 135 -4.09 -10.08 -4.60
C ALA A 135 -3.64 -11.52 -4.92
N SER A 136 -4.10 -12.07 -6.05
CA SER A 136 -3.67 -13.38 -6.53
C SER A 136 -2.18 -13.41 -6.88
N VAL A 137 -1.67 -12.43 -7.63
CA VAL A 137 -0.25 -12.33 -7.97
C VAL A 137 0.59 -12.22 -6.69
N ILE A 138 0.24 -11.29 -5.80
CA ILE A 138 0.93 -11.07 -4.52
C ILE A 138 1.00 -12.36 -3.70
N THR A 139 -0.11 -13.11 -3.63
CA THR A 139 -0.16 -14.38 -2.91
C THR A 139 0.72 -15.44 -3.57
N GLN A 140 0.67 -15.56 -4.90
CA GLN A 140 1.46 -16.54 -5.66
C GLN A 140 2.97 -16.28 -5.55
N CYS A 141 3.36 -15.02 -5.44
CA CYS A 141 4.75 -14.61 -5.24
C CYS A 141 5.21 -14.71 -3.77
N GLY A 142 4.43 -15.32 -2.87
CA GLY A 142 4.82 -15.50 -1.47
C GLY A 142 4.75 -14.21 -0.65
N GLY A 143 3.86 -13.28 -1.01
CA GLY A 143 3.72 -11.99 -0.32
C GLY A 143 3.13 -12.09 1.09
N ILE A 144 2.41 -13.17 1.44
CA ILE A 144 1.72 -13.28 2.74
C ILE A 144 2.71 -13.27 3.93
N PRO A 145 3.76 -14.11 3.97
CA PRO A 145 4.79 -14.02 5.02
C PRO A 145 5.44 -12.63 5.09
N LEU A 146 5.69 -12.01 3.92
CA LEU A 146 6.34 -10.70 3.81
C LEU A 146 5.46 -9.57 4.38
N VAL A 147 4.14 -9.62 4.18
CA VAL A 147 3.22 -8.66 4.80
C VAL A 147 3.05 -8.94 6.29
N VAL A 148 3.04 -10.21 6.71
CA VAL A 148 2.93 -10.58 8.13
C VAL A 148 4.14 -10.11 8.94
N GLN A 149 5.37 -10.23 8.43
CA GLN A 149 6.56 -9.72 9.13
C GLN A 149 6.49 -8.20 9.35
N CYS A 150 5.88 -7.45 8.43
CA CYS A 150 5.72 -6.00 8.54
C CYS A 150 4.86 -5.58 9.74
N LEU A 151 4.05 -6.49 10.30
CA LEU A 151 3.34 -6.24 11.56
C LEU A 151 4.27 -6.06 12.75
N SER A 152 5.53 -6.51 12.69
CA SER A 152 6.51 -6.32 13.77
C SER A 152 7.46 -5.14 13.52
N SER A 153 7.20 -4.33 12.49
CA SER A 153 8.05 -3.20 12.13
C SER A 153 8.05 -2.11 13.21
N PRO A 154 9.19 -1.44 13.48
CA PRO A 154 9.21 -0.23 14.32
C PRO A 154 8.55 0.97 13.63
N VAL A 155 8.38 0.92 12.30
CA VAL A 155 7.77 2.00 11.50
C VAL A 155 6.25 1.88 11.55
N LYS A 156 5.62 2.91 12.13
CA LYS A 156 4.16 2.92 12.33
C LYS A 156 3.37 2.77 11.02
N ASN A 157 3.82 3.40 9.95
CA ASN A 157 3.13 3.33 8.66
C ASN A 157 3.21 1.93 8.05
N THR A 158 4.36 1.27 8.14
CA THR A 158 4.55 -0.12 7.70
C THR A 158 3.56 -1.08 8.36
N VAL A 159 3.34 -0.95 9.68
CA VAL A 159 2.34 -1.75 10.41
C VAL A 159 0.92 -1.45 9.95
N ASN A 160 0.58 -0.17 9.74
CA ASN A 160 -0.72 0.25 9.24
C ASN A 160 -1.02 -0.35 7.84
N TYR A 161 -0.06 -0.24 6.92
CA TYR A 161 -0.18 -0.82 5.58
C TYR A 161 -0.25 -2.34 5.62
N ALA A 162 0.49 -2.99 6.52
CA ALA A 162 0.41 -4.44 6.69
C ALA A 162 -0.99 -4.88 7.17
N LEU A 163 -1.56 -4.21 8.18
CA LEU A 163 -2.92 -4.50 8.65
C LEU A 163 -3.96 -4.28 7.55
N GLY A 164 -3.84 -3.19 6.79
CA GLY A 164 -4.71 -2.89 5.65
C GLY A 164 -4.59 -3.93 4.53
N ALA A 165 -3.36 -4.35 4.20
CA ALA A 165 -3.13 -5.35 3.16
C ALA A 165 -3.71 -6.70 3.58
N LEU A 166 -3.50 -7.15 4.82
CA LEU A 166 -4.06 -8.40 5.33
C LEU A 166 -5.59 -8.40 5.32
N TYR A 167 -6.24 -7.26 5.54
CA TYR A 167 -7.70 -7.12 5.45
C TYR A 167 -8.26 -7.50 4.07
N TYR A 168 -7.54 -7.18 3.00
CA TYR A 168 -7.91 -7.54 1.62
C TYR A 168 -7.36 -8.90 1.19
N LEU A 169 -6.13 -9.23 1.57
CA LEU A 169 -5.46 -10.47 1.20
C LEU A 169 -6.07 -11.70 1.90
N CYS A 170 -6.71 -11.54 3.05
CA CYS A 170 -7.39 -12.64 3.74
C CYS A 170 -8.65 -13.08 2.98
N ASN A 171 -8.58 -14.26 2.40
CA ASN A 171 -9.63 -14.91 1.63
C ASN A 171 -9.59 -16.44 1.87
N PRO A 172 -10.55 -17.24 1.36
CA PRO A 172 -10.58 -18.68 1.63
C PRO A 172 -9.27 -19.43 1.31
N SER A 173 -8.51 -18.99 0.31
CA SER A 173 -7.25 -19.62 -0.09
C SER A 173 -6.07 -19.26 0.82
N THR A 174 -6.07 -18.06 1.41
CA THR A 174 -4.98 -17.54 2.27
C THR A 174 -5.29 -17.61 3.76
N LYS A 175 -6.53 -17.93 4.14
CA LYS A 175 -7.03 -17.93 5.52
C LYS A 175 -6.17 -18.77 6.47
N ASN A 176 -5.72 -19.95 6.03
CA ASN A 176 -4.91 -20.85 6.85
C ASN A 176 -3.52 -20.28 7.16
N GLU A 177 -3.03 -19.37 6.34
CA GLU A 177 -1.73 -18.72 6.53
C GLU A 177 -1.86 -17.43 7.34
N ILE A 178 -2.83 -16.58 7.02
CA ILE A 178 -3.05 -15.29 7.70
C ILE A 178 -3.63 -15.49 9.11
N LEU A 179 -4.51 -16.47 9.32
CA LEU A 179 -5.16 -16.70 10.63
C LEU A 179 -4.40 -17.68 11.52
N LYS A 180 -3.08 -17.83 11.32
CA LYS A 180 -2.25 -18.59 12.26
C LYS A 180 -2.34 -17.99 13.66
N PRO A 181 -2.27 -18.81 14.73
CA PRO A 181 -2.40 -18.34 16.11
C PRO A 181 -1.47 -17.17 16.46
N ASP A 182 -0.23 -17.20 15.96
CA ASP A 182 0.76 -16.15 16.23
C ASP A 182 0.39 -14.80 15.58
N VAL A 183 -0.12 -14.83 14.33
CA VAL A 183 -0.56 -13.63 13.61
C VAL A 183 -1.82 -13.06 14.26
N LEU A 184 -2.78 -13.91 14.60
CA LEU A 184 -4.00 -13.50 15.30
C LEU A 184 -3.72 -12.87 16.65
N ARG A 185 -2.72 -13.38 17.38
CA ARG A 185 -2.30 -12.77 18.65
C ARG A 185 -1.83 -11.32 18.42
N ILE A 186 -0.94 -11.10 17.46
CA ILE A 186 -0.45 -9.75 17.11
C ILE A 186 -1.60 -8.81 16.74
N ILE A 187 -2.53 -9.26 15.89
CA ILE A 187 -3.68 -8.44 15.49
C ILE A 187 -4.59 -8.12 16.69
N ARG A 188 -4.84 -9.06 17.60
CA ARG A 188 -5.60 -8.80 18.82
C ARG A 188 -4.89 -7.85 19.78
N ASP A 189 -3.56 -7.93 19.87
CA ASP A 189 -2.77 -6.99 20.67
C ASP A 189 -2.92 -5.57 20.12
N TYR A 190 -2.89 -5.41 18.78
CA TYR A 190 -3.18 -4.12 18.13
C TYR A 190 -4.61 -3.64 18.34
N SER A 191 -5.60 -4.55 18.33
CA SER A 191 -6.99 -4.19 18.57
C SER A 191 -7.20 -3.67 20.00
N ALA A 192 -6.52 -4.27 20.99
CA ALA A 192 -6.52 -3.84 22.39
C ALA A 192 -5.73 -2.56 22.66
N ALA A 193 -4.80 -2.17 21.77
CA ALA A 193 -3.93 -0.99 21.93
C ALA A 193 -4.62 0.37 21.66
N GLY A 194 -5.95 0.42 21.59
CA GLY A 194 -6.73 1.60 21.18
C GLY A 194 -6.49 2.89 21.97
N ALA A 195 -5.99 2.80 23.20
CA ALA A 195 -5.60 3.97 24.00
C ALA A 195 -4.28 4.64 23.56
N VAL A 196 -3.44 3.93 22.79
CA VAL A 196 -2.09 4.38 22.40
C VAL A 196 -2.01 4.67 20.91
N ASN A 197 -2.74 3.93 20.07
CA ASN A 197 -2.76 4.17 18.61
C ASN A 197 -4.09 3.76 17.99
N SER A 198 -4.99 4.73 17.82
CA SER A 198 -6.34 4.52 17.28
C SER A 198 -6.33 3.89 15.88
N SER A 199 -5.37 4.25 15.02
CA SER A 199 -5.25 3.71 13.66
C SER A 199 -5.06 2.18 13.65
N PHE A 200 -4.14 1.67 14.47
CA PHE A 200 -3.89 0.23 14.58
C PHE A 200 -5.10 -0.51 15.11
N SER A 201 -5.72 0.01 16.17
CA SER A 201 -6.87 -0.62 16.79
C SER A 201 -8.05 -0.68 15.82
N ASN A 202 -8.30 0.37 15.04
CA ASN A 202 -9.43 0.41 14.11
C ASN A 202 -9.25 -0.58 12.95
N LEU A 203 -8.06 -0.63 12.33
CA LEU A 203 -7.75 -1.60 11.28
C LEU A 203 -7.79 -3.04 11.80
N ALA A 204 -7.21 -3.29 12.97
CA ALA A 204 -7.19 -4.61 13.58
C ALA A 204 -8.60 -5.10 13.95
N ASN A 205 -9.43 -4.23 14.53
CA ASN A 205 -10.84 -4.55 14.82
C ASN A 205 -11.61 -4.86 13.52
N ALA A 206 -11.46 -4.04 12.47
CA ALA A 206 -12.12 -4.30 11.19
C ALA A 206 -11.66 -5.63 10.54
N PHE A 207 -10.38 -5.98 10.67
CA PHE A 207 -9.88 -7.28 10.25
C PHE A 207 -10.55 -8.42 11.02
N LEU A 208 -10.56 -8.35 12.35
CA LEU A 208 -11.13 -9.38 13.21
C LEU A 208 -12.63 -9.54 12.96
N ASP A 209 -13.35 -8.43 12.81
CA ASP A 209 -14.78 -8.44 12.55
C ASP A 209 -15.11 -9.14 11.24
N LYS A 210 -14.38 -8.82 10.16
CA LYS A 210 -14.61 -9.42 8.84
C LYS A 210 -14.21 -10.89 8.75
N HIS A 211 -13.10 -11.30 9.36
CA HIS A 211 -12.47 -12.60 9.07
C HIS A 211 -12.54 -13.62 10.20
N VAL A 212 -12.84 -13.19 11.42
CA VAL A 212 -12.82 -14.02 12.64
C VAL A 212 -14.17 -14.04 13.35
N ASN A 213 -14.80 -12.88 13.53
CA ASN A 213 -16.05 -12.75 14.29
C ASN A 213 -17.32 -12.86 13.43
N SER A 214 -17.19 -12.80 12.10
CA SER A 214 -18.29 -12.95 11.12
C SER A 214 -18.69 -14.40 10.87
#